data_AF-B9FCL5-F1
#
_entry.id   AF-B9FCL5-F1
#
_cell.length_a   1.000
_cell.length_b   1.000
_cell.length_c   1.000
_cell.angle_alpha   90.00
_cell.angle_beta   90.00
_cell.angle_gamma   90.00
#
_symmetry.space_group_name_H-M   'P 1'
#
loop_
_entity.id
_entity.type
_entity.pdbx_description
1 polymer ?
#
loop_
_entity_poly.entity_id
_entity_poly.type
_entity_poly.pdbx_seq_one_letter_code
_entity_poly.pdbx_strand_id
1 'polypeptide(L)'
;MTGDPRQPNARTWASSSSAARDPVFFAHHGNVDRMWHIRRGLLFPGDTDFTDPDWLDASFFFYDEEARLVRVRVRDTLDPSALRFTYQDVGLPWLNAKPSTGAASTPAPAAGAFPATLDKTVRVAVTRPRASRSREEKEEEEEVEIPDHSTYVKFDVFVNAPESGDGAATCAATCAGSVALAPHGIHREGQLSPRKTEARFGICDLLDDIGADGDKTIVVSIVPRCGCDSVTVAGVSIGYAK
;
A
#
# COMPACT_ATOMS: atom_id res chain seq x y z
N MET A 1 14.80 8.29 6.90
CA MET A 1 15.15 7.46 5.73
C MET A 1 16.61 7.07 5.88
N THR A 2 16.92 5.77 5.82
CA THR A 2 18.22 5.16 6.19
C THR A 2 19.17 4.91 5.03
N GLY A 3 18.73 5.03 3.76
CA GLY A 3 19.62 4.92 2.61
C GLY A 3 20.42 6.21 2.40
N ASP A 4 21.72 6.09 2.06
CA ASP A 4 22.55 7.26 1.72
C ASP A 4 22.20 7.77 0.30
N PRO A 5 21.59 8.96 0.17
CA PRO A 5 21.16 9.50 -1.13
C PRO A 5 22.34 9.89 -2.03
N ARG A 6 23.57 9.92 -1.52
CA ARG A 6 24.78 10.28 -2.27
C ARG A 6 25.38 9.10 -3.02
N GLN A 7 24.91 7.88 -2.78
CA GLN A 7 25.41 6.69 -3.45
C GLN A 7 24.64 6.44 -4.77
N PRO A 8 25.30 6.10 -5.88
CA PRO A 8 24.60 5.65 -7.09
C PRO A 8 23.76 4.41 -6.77
N ASN A 9 22.50 4.39 -7.23
CA ASN A 9 21.45 3.42 -6.88
C ASN A 9 21.09 3.35 -5.39
N ALA A 10 21.41 4.40 -4.61
CA ALA A 10 21.25 4.43 -3.16
C ALA A 10 21.74 3.11 -2.52
N ARG A 11 23.03 2.79 -2.72
CA ARG A 11 23.67 1.59 -2.13
C ARG A 11 23.54 1.63 -0.61
N THR A 12 22.46 1.00 -0.12
CA THR A 12 22.03 0.62 1.25
C THR A 12 20.53 0.92 1.43
N TRP A 13 19.79 0.00 2.08
CA TRP A 13 18.33 -0.09 2.34
C TRP A 13 17.36 0.18 1.16
N ALA A 14 17.53 1.27 0.42
CA ALA A 14 16.66 1.73 -0.65
C ALA A 14 16.66 0.83 -1.90
N SER A 15 17.67 -0.03 -2.07
CA SER A 15 17.69 -1.05 -3.12
C SER A 15 17.69 -2.46 -2.50
N SER A 16 16.71 -3.29 -2.87
CA SER A 16 16.55 -4.65 -2.34
C SER A 16 17.80 -5.53 -2.49
N SER A 17 18.57 -5.31 -3.55
CA SER A 17 19.81 -6.07 -3.82
C SER A 17 20.94 -5.79 -2.81
N SER A 18 20.84 -4.74 -2.01
CA SER A 18 21.85 -4.34 -1.02
C SER A 18 21.29 -4.12 0.38
N ALA A 19 19.97 -4.17 0.54
CA ALA A 19 19.29 -3.79 1.77
C ALA A 19 19.77 -4.63 2.97
N ALA A 20 19.87 -5.96 2.80
CA ALA A 20 20.32 -6.89 3.84
C ALA A 20 21.81 -6.75 4.26
N ARG A 21 22.60 -5.89 3.60
CA ARG A 21 23.99 -5.62 4.01
C ARG A 21 24.07 -4.68 5.22
N ASP A 22 23.01 -3.93 5.50
CA ASP A 22 22.88 -3.13 6.71
C ASP A 22 22.14 -3.95 7.78
N PRO A 23 22.72 -4.21 8.97
CA PRO A 23 22.06 -4.97 10.02
C PRO A 23 20.69 -4.43 10.45
N VAL A 24 20.45 -3.12 10.31
CA VAL A 24 19.13 -2.52 10.60
C VAL A 24 18.02 -3.13 9.76
N PHE A 25 18.37 -3.75 8.62
CA PHE A 25 17.43 -4.43 7.75
C PHE A 25 16.62 -5.50 8.49
N PHE A 26 17.32 -6.32 9.27
CA PHE A 26 16.69 -7.41 10.01
C PHE A 26 15.80 -6.88 11.14
N ALA A 27 16.21 -5.80 11.80
CA ALA A 27 15.39 -5.15 12.82
C ALA A 27 14.12 -4.52 12.23
N HIS A 28 14.22 -3.88 11.06
CA HIS A 28 13.05 -3.38 10.34
C HIS A 28 12.10 -4.50 9.95
N HIS A 29 12.62 -5.57 9.31
CA HIS A 29 11.80 -6.71 8.91
C HIS A 29 11.22 -7.48 10.10
N GLY A 30 11.89 -7.49 11.26
CA GLY A 30 11.31 -7.99 12.50
C GLY A 30 10.09 -7.18 12.95
N ASN A 31 10.10 -5.86 12.78
CA ASN A 31 8.91 -5.06 13.07
C ASN A 31 7.83 -5.20 11.98
N VAL A 32 8.18 -5.48 10.72
CA VAL A 32 7.21 -5.83 9.67
C VAL A 32 6.52 -7.16 9.97
N ASP A 33 7.27 -8.18 10.39
CA ASP A 33 6.70 -9.46 10.83
C ASP A 33 5.79 -9.28 12.07
N ARG A 34 6.19 -8.42 13.01
CA ARG A 34 5.34 -8.01 14.15
C ARG A 34 4.01 -7.39 13.71
N MET A 35 3.96 -6.67 12.58
CA MET A 35 2.68 -6.12 12.09
C MET A 35 1.70 -7.24 11.68
N TRP A 36 2.20 -8.36 11.13
CA TRP A 36 1.36 -9.53 10.86
C TRP A 36 0.85 -10.15 12.17
N HIS A 37 1.71 -10.30 13.17
CA HIS A 37 1.30 -10.78 14.50
C HIS A 37 0.19 -9.91 15.13
N ILE A 38 0.33 -8.57 15.08
CA ILE A 38 -0.68 -7.64 15.60
C ILE A 38 -1.98 -7.71 14.78
N ARG A 39 -1.89 -7.80 13.45
CA ARG A 39 -3.07 -7.91 12.58
C ARG A 39 -3.94 -9.10 12.99
N ARG A 40 -3.32 -10.28 13.12
CA ARG A 40 -4.01 -11.54 13.45
C ARG A 40 -4.56 -11.57 14.88
N GLY A 41 -3.77 -11.08 15.84
CA GLY A 41 -4.13 -11.19 17.25
C GLY A 41 -5.10 -10.11 17.74
N LEU A 42 -4.95 -8.88 17.24
CA LEU A 42 -5.61 -7.71 17.82
C LEU A 42 -6.58 -7.00 16.86
N LEU A 43 -6.17 -6.76 15.61
CA LEU A 43 -6.98 -5.93 14.71
C LEU A 43 -8.14 -6.70 14.08
N PHE A 44 -7.90 -7.96 13.70
CA PHE A 44 -8.91 -8.81 13.06
C PHE A 44 -8.92 -10.21 13.71
N PRO A 45 -9.31 -10.30 15.00
CA PRO A 45 -9.37 -11.58 15.70
C PRO A 45 -10.49 -12.44 15.09
N GLY A 46 -10.11 -13.34 14.18
CA GLY A 46 -11.05 -14.19 13.44
C GLY A 46 -10.87 -14.17 11.92
N ASP A 47 -10.13 -13.19 11.38
CA ASP A 47 -9.67 -13.22 10.00
C ASP A 47 -8.56 -14.27 9.87
N THR A 48 -8.88 -15.37 9.20
CA THR A 48 -7.96 -16.49 9.02
C THR A 48 -6.91 -16.14 7.97
N ASP A 49 -5.67 -16.59 8.18
CA ASP A 49 -4.64 -16.52 7.15
C ASP A 49 -5.15 -17.10 5.82
N PHE A 50 -4.53 -16.70 4.71
CA PHE A 50 -4.93 -17.16 3.38
C PHE A 50 -5.02 -18.68 3.33
N THR A 51 -6.17 -19.19 2.88
CA THR A 51 -6.44 -20.64 2.80
C THR A 51 -6.09 -21.23 1.44
N ASP A 52 -5.59 -20.42 0.52
CA ASP A 52 -5.21 -20.83 -0.83
C ASP A 52 -4.09 -21.88 -0.77
N PRO A 53 -4.31 -23.11 -1.26
CA PRO A 53 -3.29 -24.14 -1.31
C PRO A 53 -2.03 -23.71 -2.05
N ASP A 54 -2.13 -22.90 -3.11
CA ASP A 54 -0.96 -22.44 -3.87
C ASP A 54 -0.07 -21.53 -3.01
N TRP A 55 -0.67 -20.72 -2.13
CA TRP A 55 0.06 -19.90 -1.17
C TRP A 55 0.64 -20.74 -0.02
N LEU A 56 -0.16 -21.63 0.57
CA LEU A 56 0.25 -22.48 1.70
C LEU A 56 1.36 -23.47 1.33
N ASP A 57 1.37 -23.93 0.09
CA ASP A 57 2.29 -24.93 -0.41
C ASP A 57 3.52 -24.31 -1.08
N ALA A 58 3.52 -22.99 -1.29
CA ALA A 58 4.69 -22.24 -1.72
C ALA A 58 5.86 -22.51 -0.77
N SER A 59 7.04 -22.76 -1.36
CA SER A 59 8.21 -23.19 -0.60
C SER A 59 9.46 -22.42 -0.97
N PHE A 60 10.27 -22.12 0.03
CA PHE A 60 11.53 -21.41 -0.07
C PHE A 60 12.66 -22.27 0.49
N PHE A 61 13.89 -21.98 0.09
CA PHE A 61 15.08 -22.67 0.57
C PHE A 61 15.98 -21.70 1.34
N PHE A 62 16.40 -22.10 2.53
CA PHE A 62 17.30 -21.34 3.40
C PHE A 62 18.43 -22.24 3.90
N TYR A 63 19.56 -21.64 4.26
CA TYR A 63 20.58 -22.33 5.04
C TYR A 63 20.28 -22.13 6.52
N ASP A 64 20.32 -23.22 7.30
CA ASP A 64 20.22 -23.19 8.76
C ASP A 64 21.55 -22.83 9.43
N GLU A 65 21.58 -22.81 10.76
CA GLU A 65 22.76 -22.49 11.56
C GLU A 65 23.91 -23.51 11.40
N GLU A 66 23.60 -24.73 10.95
CA GLU A 66 24.59 -25.76 10.59
C GLU A 66 24.96 -25.76 9.10
N ALA A 67 24.58 -24.72 8.36
CA ALA A 67 24.80 -24.57 6.93
C ALA A 67 24.19 -25.71 6.08
N ARG A 68 23.09 -26.29 6.54
CA ARG A 68 22.30 -27.26 5.76
C ARG A 68 21.20 -26.55 5.01
N LEU A 69 20.95 -26.99 3.78
CA LEU A 69 19.87 -26.45 2.97
C LEU A 69 18.53 -27.04 3.43
N VAL A 70 17.65 -26.18 3.95
CA VAL A 70 16.32 -26.54 4.47
C VAL A 70 15.25 -25.95 3.56
N ARG A 71 14.22 -26.76 3.26
CA ARG A 71 13.01 -26.32 2.55
C ARG A 71 11.95 -25.94 3.57
N VAL A 72 11.42 -24.73 3.48
CA VAL A 72 10.36 -24.19 4.34
C VAL A 72 9.12 -23.91 3.51
N ARG A 73 7.93 -24.22 4.03
CA ARG A 73 6.65 -23.87 3.40
C ARG A 73 5.97 -22.76 4.17
N VAL A 74 5.16 -21.95 3.49
CA VAL A 74 4.41 -20.85 4.11
C VAL A 74 3.51 -21.34 5.24
N ARG A 75 2.81 -22.46 5.04
CA ARG A 75 1.92 -23.02 6.08
C ARG A 75 2.62 -23.32 7.41
N ASP A 76 3.92 -23.65 7.37
CA ASP A 76 4.70 -24.03 8.54
C ASP A 76 5.20 -22.79 9.33
N THR A 77 5.03 -21.58 8.78
CA THR A 77 5.46 -20.33 9.41
C THR A 77 4.33 -19.50 10.02
N LEU A 78 3.08 -19.97 9.92
CA LEU A 78 1.90 -19.21 10.39
C LEU A 78 1.73 -19.23 11.91
N ASP A 79 2.37 -20.16 12.62
CA ASP A 79 2.33 -20.22 14.08
C ASP A 79 3.70 -19.85 14.66
N PRO A 80 3.87 -18.62 15.19
CA PRO A 80 5.11 -18.20 15.85
C PRO A 80 5.50 -19.10 17.03
N SER A 81 4.53 -19.74 17.70
CA SER A 81 4.81 -20.63 18.84
C SER A 81 5.50 -21.93 18.38
N ALA A 82 5.11 -22.46 17.21
CA ALA A 82 5.81 -23.58 16.56
C ALA A 82 7.24 -23.20 16.17
N LEU A 83 7.45 -21.94 15.77
CA LEU A 83 8.77 -21.35 15.49
C LEU A 83 9.54 -20.91 16.76
N ARG A 84 8.94 -21.08 17.94
CA ARG A 84 9.54 -20.82 19.26
C ARG A 84 9.97 -19.38 19.50
N PHE A 85 9.22 -18.41 18.93
CA PHE A 85 9.43 -17.00 19.24
C PHE A 85 8.10 -16.27 19.45
N THR A 86 8.18 -15.10 20.08
CA THR A 86 7.07 -14.15 20.18
C THR A 86 7.62 -12.73 20.28
N TYR A 87 6.73 -11.74 20.16
CA TYR A 87 7.04 -10.34 20.33
C TYR A 87 6.75 -9.88 21.76
N GLN A 88 7.55 -8.94 22.24
CA GLN A 88 7.25 -8.24 23.49
C GLN A 88 5.99 -7.39 23.33
N ASP A 89 5.10 -7.46 24.32
CA ASP A 89 3.94 -6.58 24.43
C ASP A 89 4.39 -5.16 24.78
N VAL A 90 4.24 -4.26 23.82
CA VAL A 90 4.51 -2.83 23.95
C VAL A 90 3.31 -2.03 23.48
N GLY A 91 3.07 -0.88 24.11
CA GLY A 91 1.94 -0.02 23.76
C GLY A 91 1.93 0.37 22.27
N LEU A 92 0.73 0.39 21.68
CA LEU A 92 0.52 0.71 20.27
C LEU A 92 -0.16 2.08 20.16
N PRO A 93 0.60 3.19 20.15
CA PRO A 93 0.04 4.55 20.18
C PRO A 93 -0.79 4.89 18.94
N TRP A 94 -0.61 4.14 17.84
CA TRP A 94 -1.30 4.36 16.58
C TRP A 94 -2.68 3.67 16.50
N LEU A 95 -3.08 2.83 17.46
CA LEU A 95 -4.38 2.13 17.43
C LEU A 95 -5.57 3.10 17.36
N ASN A 96 -5.47 4.25 18.02
CA ASN A 96 -6.50 5.28 18.06
C ASN A 96 -6.13 6.50 17.21
N ALA A 97 -5.14 6.38 16.31
CA ALA A 97 -4.68 7.49 15.47
C ALA A 97 -5.50 7.62 14.18
N LYS A 98 -6.83 7.48 14.28
CA LYS A 98 -7.73 7.70 13.14
C LYS A 98 -7.63 9.18 12.72
N PRO A 99 -7.55 9.49 11.41
CA PRO A 99 -7.60 10.87 10.93
C PRO A 99 -8.85 11.59 11.47
N SER A 100 -8.70 12.87 11.83
CA SER A 100 -9.85 13.68 12.23
C SER A 100 -10.84 13.79 11.07
N THR A 101 -12.13 13.60 11.36
CA THR A 101 -13.20 13.82 10.37
C THR A 101 -13.08 15.22 9.77
N GLY A 102 -12.96 15.31 8.45
CA GLY A 102 -12.92 16.57 7.73
C GLY A 102 -14.33 17.12 7.52
N ALA A 103 -14.49 18.44 7.51
CA ALA A 103 -15.74 19.03 7.08
C ALA A 103 -15.97 18.72 5.59
N ALA A 104 -17.20 18.34 5.22
CA ALA A 104 -17.60 18.19 3.83
C ALA A 104 -17.27 19.49 3.07
N SER A 105 -16.32 19.41 2.15
CA SER A 105 -15.89 20.53 1.32
C SER A 105 -16.15 20.18 -0.14
N THR A 106 -16.38 21.20 -0.96
CA THR A 106 -16.64 20.99 -2.39
C THR A 106 -15.41 20.36 -3.04
N PRO A 107 -15.53 19.17 -3.65
CA PRO A 107 -14.42 18.52 -4.32
C PRO A 107 -13.89 19.40 -5.46
N ALA A 108 -12.58 19.35 -5.71
CA ALA A 108 -12.01 19.93 -6.92
C ALA A 108 -12.63 19.29 -8.17
N PRO A 109 -12.83 20.06 -9.26
CA PRO A 109 -13.39 19.52 -10.49
C PRO A 109 -12.48 18.43 -11.08
N ALA A 110 -13.09 17.42 -11.70
CA ALA A 110 -12.37 16.45 -12.50
C ALA A 110 -11.70 17.17 -13.68
N ALA A 111 -10.41 16.90 -13.90
CA ALA A 111 -9.56 17.61 -14.86
C ALA A 111 -8.55 16.65 -15.51
N GLY A 112 -8.97 15.42 -15.79
CA GLY A 112 -8.14 14.40 -16.40
C GLY A 112 -8.95 13.21 -16.90
N ALA A 113 -8.31 12.37 -17.70
CA ALA A 113 -8.84 11.09 -18.18
C ALA A 113 -7.68 10.09 -18.28
N PHE A 114 -7.97 8.81 -18.15
CA PHE A 114 -6.97 7.75 -18.27
C PHE A 114 -6.95 7.14 -19.70
N PRO A 115 -5.81 6.58 -20.15
CA PRO A 115 -4.53 6.51 -19.46
C PRO A 115 -3.84 7.89 -19.35
N ALA A 116 -3.19 8.15 -18.22
CA ALA A 116 -2.54 9.44 -17.95
C ALA A 116 -1.13 9.24 -17.39
N THR A 117 -0.16 9.97 -17.94
CA THR A 117 1.15 10.13 -17.32
C THR A 117 1.02 10.97 -16.04
N LEU A 118 1.70 10.58 -14.96
CA LEU A 118 1.68 11.28 -13.68
C LEU A 118 2.75 12.38 -13.59
N ASP A 119 2.85 13.22 -14.63
CA ASP A 119 3.69 14.43 -14.63
C ASP A 119 3.07 15.58 -13.81
N LYS A 120 1.76 15.52 -13.59
CA LYS A 120 0.98 16.47 -12.79
C LYS A 120 -0.15 15.77 -12.03
N THR A 121 -0.84 16.51 -11.17
CA THR A 121 -2.03 15.99 -10.50
C THR A 121 -3.11 15.64 -11.51
N VAL A 122 -3.61 14.40 -11.46
CA VAL A 122 -4.71 13.91 -12.31
C VAL A 122 -5.95 13.75 -11.42
N ARG A 123 -7.06 14.37 -11.84
CA ARG A 123 -8.35 14.27 -11.13
C ARG A 123 -9.39 13.63 -12.04
N VAL A 124 -9.98 12.52 -11.61
CA VAL A 124 -10.97 11.78 -12.40
C VAL A 124 -12.22 11.54 -11.57
N ALA A 125 -13.37 11.82 -12.17
CA ALA A 125 -14.66 11.46 -11.61
C ALA A 125 -14.89 9.95 -11.80
N VAL A 126 -15.08 9.22 -10.70
CA VAL A 126 -15.30 7.77 -10.71
C VAL A 126 -16.71 7.50 -10.20
N THR A 127 -17.49 6.77 -10.99
CA THR A 127 -18.85 6.38 -10.61
C THR A 127 -18.77 5.17 -9.70
N ARG A 128 -19.40 5.27 -8.53
CA ARG A 128 -19.50 4.18 -7.57
C ARG A 128 -20.56 3.18 -8.06
N PRO A 129 -20.28 1.86 -8.10
CA PRO A 129 -21.30 0.91 -8.51
C PRO A 129 -22.47 0.81 -7.52
N ARG A 130 -22.28 1.17 -6.23
CA ARG A 130 -23.32 1.31 -5.20
C ARG A 130 -23.03 2.48 -4.25
N ALA A 131 -24.09 3.10 -3.73
CA ALA A 131 -24.02 4.17 -2.73
C ALA A 131 -24.88 3.83 -1.50
N SER A 132 -24.56 4.42 -0.34
CA SER A 132 -25.26 4.25 0.94
C SER A 132 -25.33 2.80 1.41
N ARG A 133 -24.16 2.18 1.58
CA ARG A 133 -24.05 0.76 1.97
C ARG A 133 -24.25 0.58 3.48
N SER A 134 -24.77 -0.57 3.87
CA SER A 134 -24.79 -1.00 5.27
C SER A 134 -23.37 -1.29 5.78
N ARG A 135 -23.17 -1.31 7.10
CA ARG A 135 -21.86 -1.59 7.72
C ARG A 135 -21.29 -2.95 7.30
N GLU A 136 -22.16 -3.95 7.14
CA GLU A 136 -21.81 -5.32 6.71
C GLU A 136 -21.31 -5.37 5.26
N GLU A 137 -21.74 -4.43 4.40
CA GLU A 137 -21.34 -4.36 2.99
C GLU A 137 -20.07 -3.53 2.75
N LYS A 138 -19.50 -2.91 3.79
CA LYS A 138 -18.38 -1.96 3.71
C LYS A 138 -17.00 -2.59 3.93
N GLU A 139 -16.88 -3.86 4.26
CA GLU A 139 -15.59 -4.51 4.57
C GLU A 139 -14.77 -4.93 3.33
N GLU A 140 -15.05 -4.36 2.15
CA GLU A 140 -14.62 -4.94 0.86
C GLU A 140 -13.80 -3.96 -0.01
N GLU A 141 -12.71 -4.48 -0.59
CA GLU A 141 -11.53 -3.78 -1.18
C GLU A 141 -11.75 -3.01 -2.51
N GLU A 142 -10.75 -2.19 -2.90
CA GLU A 142 -10.71 -1.39 -4.13
C GLU A 142 -9.37 -1.49 -4.89
N GLU A 143 -9.30 -1.08 -6.16
CA GLU A 143 -8.21 -1.38 -7.12
C GLU A 143 -7.73 -0.15 -7.94
N VAL A 144 -6.41 0.00 -8.12
CA VAL A 144 -5.73 1.02 -8.95
C VAL A 144 -4.50 0.42 -9.66
N GLU A 145 -4.45 0.42 -11.00
CA GLU A 145 -3.32 -0.13 -11.79
C GLU A 145 -2.21 0.91 -12.06
N ILE A 146 -0.94 0.54 -11.87
CA ILE A 146 0.25 1.41 -11.98
C ILE A 146 1.37 0.65 -12.72
N PRO A 147 2.11 1.28 -13.64
CA PRO A 147 3.23 0.64 -14.32
C PRO A 147 4.57 0.87 -13.62
N ASP A 148 5.56 0.08 -14.06
CA ASP A 148 6.93 -0.06 -13.56
C ASP A 148 7.73 1.22 -13.35
N HIS A 149 8.70 1.10 -12.45
CA HIS A 149 9.62 2.14 -12.07
C HIS A 149 11.01 1.56 -11.79
N SER A 150 11.99 1.99 -12.58
CA SER A 150 13.41 1.75 -12.33
C SER A 150 13.98 2.70 -11.26
N THR A 151 13.17 3.69 -10.84
CA THR A 151 13.49 4.75 -9.88
C THR A 151 12.44 4.75 -8.78
N TYR A 152 12.76 5.25 -7.59
CA TYR A 152 11.76 5.32 -6.51
C TYR A 152 10.54 6.12 -6.96
N VAL A 153 9.36 5.51 -6.90
CA VAL A 153 8.10 6.15 -7.26
C VAL A 153 7.26 6.37 -6.01
N LYS A 154 6.74 7.58 -5.86
CA LYS A 154 5.73 7.91 -4.87
C LYS A 154 4.67 8.85 -5.42
N PHE A 155 3.41 8.52 -5.20
CA PHE A 155 2.29 9.44 -5.36
C PHE A 155 1.24 9.18 -4.29
N ASP A 156 0.43 10.20 -4.01
CA ASP A 156 -0.65 10.13 -3.02
C ASP A 156 -2.00 10.05 -3.73
N VAL A 157 -2.96 9.37 -3.11
CA VAL A 157 -4.32 9.20 -3.59
C VAL A 157 -5.28 9.87 -2.61
N PHE A 158 -6.08 10.80 -3.12
CA PHE A 158 -7.12 11.47 -2.34
C PHE A 158 -8.50 11.25 -2.96
N VAL A 159 -9.52 11.20 -2.12
CA VAL A 159 -10.92 11.13 -2.51
C VAL A 159 -11.61 12.42 -2.09
N ASN A 160 -12.26 13.08 -3.05
CA ASN A 160 -13.00 14.33 -2.85
C ASN A 160 -12.17 15.47 -2.22
N ALA A 161 -10.86 15.52 -2.50
CA ALA A 161 -10.01 16.62 -2.03
C ALA A 161 -10.41 17.97 -2.65
N PRO A 162 -10.42 19.07 -1.87
CA PRO A 162 -10.70 20.42 -2.38
C PRO A 162 -9.55 20.97 -3.25
N GLU A 163 -9.83 22.04 -3.99
CA GLU A 163 -8.90 22.66 -4.96
C GLU A 163 -7.79 23.49 -4.28
N SER A 164 -8.09 24.09 -3.12
CA SER A 164 -7.17 24.85 -2.27
C SER A 164 -6.53 23.96 -1.20
N GLY A 165 -5.24 24.22 -0.92
CA GLY A 165 -4.49 23.67 0.21
C GLY A 165 -5.00 24.18 1.56
N ASP A 166 -6.26 23.89 1.88
CA ASP A 166 -6.88 24.25 3.14
C ASP A 166 -6.38 23.30 4.23
N GLY A 167 -5.14 23.52 4.67
CA GLY A 167 -4.53 22.89 5.83
C GLY A 167 -4.15 21.41 5.65
N ALA A 168 -3.08 21.00 6.33
CA ALA A 168 -2.68 19.59 6.40
C ALA A 168 -3.78 18.66 6.93
N ALA A 169 -4.74 19.19 7.70
CA ALA A 169 -5.87 18.45 8.28
C ALA A 169 -6.92 18.02 7.24
N THR A 170 -7.30 18.88 6.29
CA THR A 170 -8.29 18.54 5.25
C THR A 170 -7.70 17.59 4.21
N CYS A 171 -6.38 17.71 3.95
CA CYS A 171 -5.64 16.73 3.18
C CYS A 171 -5.57 15.36 3.87
N ALA A 172 -5.49 15.31 5.21
CA ALA A 172 -5.44 14.04 5.93
C ALA A 172 -6.79 13.29 5.91
N ALA A 173 -7.90 14.01 6.05
CA ALA A 173 -9.25 13.41 6.05
C ALA A 173 -9.67 12.83 4.69
N THR A 174 -9.14 13.39 3.59
CA THR A 174 -9.43 12.96 2.22
C THR A 174 -8.37 12.00 1.66
N CYS A 175 -7.34 11.68 2.44
CA CYS A 175 -6.23 10.82 2.02
C CYS A 175 -6.64 9.35 2.09
N ALA A 176 -6.75 8.70 0.92
CA ALA A 176 -6.96 7.25 0.84
C ALA A 176 -5.65 6.48 1.11
N GLY A 177 -4.51 7.08 0.78
CA GLY A 177 -3.20 6.51 1.03
C GLY A 177 -2.14 7.00 0.04
N SER A 178 -1.02 6.29 0.00
CA SER A 178 0.07 6.56 -0.94
C SER A 178 0.52 5.26 -1.58
N VAL A 179 0.91 5.32 -2.84
CA VAL A 179 1.74 4.29 -3.45
C VAL A 179 3.19 4.71 -3.34
N ALA A 180 4.02 3.84 -2.76
CA ALA A 180 5.45 4.03 -2.68
C ALA A 180 6.13 2.74 -3.12
N LEU A 181 6.87 2.81 -4.21
CA LEU A 181 7.53 1.65 -4.79
C LEU A 181 9.04 1.85 -4.78
N ALA A 182 9.75 0.93 -4.11
CA ALA A 182 11.20 0.92 -4.09
C ALA A 182 11.74 0.52 -5.48
N PRO A 183 12.91 1.03 -5.90
CA PRO A 183 13.53 0.62 -7.14
C PRO A 183 13.67 -0.92 -7.22
N HIS A 184 13.01 -1.54 -8.20
CA HIS A 184 13.03 -2.98 -8.39
C HIS A 184 13.30 -3.33 -9.86
N GLY A 185 14.53 -3.69 -10.20
CA GLY A 185 14.88 -4.12 -11.55
C GLY A 185 16.12 -5.02 -11.57
N ILE A 186 16.00 -6.19 -12.22
CA ILE A 186 17.16 -6.94 -12.70
C ILE A 186 17.40 -6.43 -14.11
N HIS A 187 18.46 -5.66 -14.30
CA HIS A 187 18.91 -5.28 -15.64
C HIS A 187 19.42 -6.54 -16.36
N ARG A 188 18.56 -7.21 -17.14
CA ARG A 188 19.05 -8.04 -18.24
C ARG A 188 19.39 -7.07 -19.37
N GLU A 189 20.64 -7.10 -19.84
CA GLU A 189 21.09 -6.26 -20.95
C GLU A 189 20.07 -6.32 -22.11
N GLY A 190 19.54 -5.16 -22.49
CA GLY A 190 18.71 -5.00 -23.69
C GLY A 190 17.19 -5.14 -23.52
N GLN A 191 16.64 -5.41 -22.33
CA GLN A 191 15.18 -5.46 -22.14
C GLN A 191 14.70 -4.68 -20.91
N LEU A 192 14.20 -3.46 -21.14
CA LEU A 192 13.31 -2.75 -20.21
C LEU A 192 11.88 -3.15 -20.55
N SER A 193 11.35 -4.15 -19.85
CA SER A 193 9.93 -4.54 -19.99
C SER A 193 9.09 -3.67 -19.06
N PRO A 194 8.08 -2.92 -19.55
CA PRO A 194 7.15 -2.27 -18.65
C PRO A 194 6.40 -3.34 -17.84
N ARG A 195 6.58 -3.34 -16.52
CA ARG A 195 5.77 -4.09 -15.56
C ARG A 195 4.46 -3.35 -15.27
N LYS A 196 3.46 -4.13 -14.88
CA LYS A 196 2.18 -3.65 -14.37
C LYS A 196 2.06 -4.09 -12.93
N THR A 197 1.56 -3.22 -12.07
CA THR A 197 1.21 -3.50 -10.68
C THR A 197 -0.18 -2.94 -10.40
N GLU A 198 -0.75 -3.38 -9.30
CA GLU A 198 -2.04 -2.92 -8.79
C GLU A 198 -1.83 -2.40 -7.35
N ALA A 199 -2.58 -1.39 -6.95
CA ALA A 199 -2.60 -0.78 -5.63
C ALA A 199 -4.04 -0.71 -5.16
N ARG A 200 -4.28 -1.12 -3.92
CA ARG A 200 -5.62 -1.22 -3.34
C ARG A 200 -5.78 -0.33 -2.13
N PHE A 201 -6.91 0.37 -2.03
CA PHE A 201 -7.20 1.29 -0.93
C PHE A 201 -8.58 1.00 -0.37
N GLY A 202 -8.71 0.76 0.94
CA GLY A 202 -10.03 0.72 1.57
C GLY A 202 -10.53 2.14 1.84
N ILE A 203 -11.55 2.62 1.12
CA ILE A 203 -12.09 3.99 1.32
C ILE A 203 -13.41 4.02 2.08
N CYS A 204 -13.92 2.89 2.59
CA CYS A 204 -15.25 2.85 3.23
C CYS A 204 -15.34 3.79 4.43
N ASP A 205 -14.41 3.67 5.37
CA ASP A 205 -14.30 4.58 6.52
C ASP A 205 -14.05 6.02 6.06
N LEU A 206 -13.26 6.20 5.01
CA LEU A 206 -12.97 7.52 4.43
C LEU A 206 -14.25 8.18 3.91
N LEU A 207 -15.06 7.47 3.13
CA LEU A 207 -16.32 7.98 2.58
C LEU A 207 -17.32 8.36 3.68
N ASP A 208 -17.35 7.59 4.77
CA ASP A 208 -18.15 7.92 5.95
C ASP A 208 -17.63 9.19 6.64
N ASP A 209 -16.31 9.29 6.82
CA ASP A 209 -15.68 10.42 7.51
C ASP A 209 -15.82 11.76 6.76
N ILE A 210 -15.85 11.72 5.42
CA ILE A 210 -16.06 12.91 4.58
C ILE A 210 -17.54 13.15 4.22
N GLY A 211 -18.45 12.26 4.63
CA GLY A 211 -19.88 12.35 4.34
C GLY A 211 -20.27 12.08 2.88
N ALA A 212 -19.44 11.37 2.12
CA ALA A 212 -19.63 11.07 0.70
C ALA A 212 -20.21 9.67 0.43
N ASP A 213 -20.57 8.89 1.45
CA ASP A 213 -21.12 7.54 1.25
C ASP A 213 -22.45 7.55 0.48
N GLY A 214 -23.21 8.66 0.48
CA GLY A 214 -24.40 8.83 -0.35
C GLY A 214 -24.15 9.18 -1.82
N ASP A 215 -22.92 9.57 -2.17
CA ASP A 215 -22.63 10.13 -3.48
C ASP A 215 -22.51 9.04 -4.54
N LYS A 216 -23.17 9.22 -5.68
CA LYS A 216 -23.04 8.29 -6.83
C LYS A 216 -21.68 8.38 -7.51
N THR A 217 -21.05 9.55 -7.44
CA THR A 217 -19.79 9.84 -8.12
C THR A 217 -18.88 10.55 -7.14
N ILE A 218 -17.62 10.11 -7.09
CA ILE A 218 -16.55 10.75 -6.31
C ILE A 218 -15.44 11.23 -7.24
N VAL A 219 -14.63 12.16 -6.77
CA VAL A 219 -13.44 12.63 -7.49
C VAL A 219 -12.20 12.02 -6.86
N VAL A 220 -11.49 11.19 -7.63
CA VAL A 220 -10.19 10.65 -7.22
C VAL A 220 -9.10 11.57 -7.75
N SER A 221 -8.23 12.03 -6.84
CA SER A 221 -7.06 12.85 -7.15
C SER A 221 -5.79 12.04 -6.94
N ILE A 222 -5.01 11.85 -8.00
CA ILE A 222 -3.69 11.22 -7.96
C ILE A 222 -2.64 12.33 -8.02
N VAL A 223 -1.87 12.47 -6.95
CA VAL A 223 -0.92 13.58 -6.77
C VAL A 223 0.51 13.04 -6.82
N PRO A 224 1.27 13.25 -7.91
CA PRO A 224 2.66 12.80 -7.99
C PRO A 224 3.53 13.47 -6.94
N ARG A 225 4.45 12.71 -6.33
CA ARG A 225 5.42 13.22 -5.34
C ARG A 225 6.85 13.04 -5.77
N CYS A 226 7.22 11.86 -6.27
CA CYS A 226 8.59 11.54 -6.65
C CYS A 226 8.63 10.47 -7.74
N GLY A 227 9.48 10.64 -8.76
CA GLY A 227 9.74 9.63 -9.79
C GLY A 227 8.57 9.34 -10.74
N CYS A 228 7.51 10.15 -10.73
CA CYS A 228 6.26 9.85 -11.44
C CYS A 228 6.27 10.18 -12.94
N ASP A 229 7.30 10.85 -13.45
CA ASP A 229 7.37 11.31 -14.85
C ASP A 229 7.29 10.16 -15.87
N SER A 230 7.70 8.95 -15.48
CA SER A 230 7.63 7.73 -16.29
C SER A 230 6.46 6.82 -15.94
N VAL A 231 5.57 7.24 -15.03
CA VAL A 231 4.44 6.43 -14.54
C VAL A 231 3.18 6.80 -15.29
N THR A 232 2.51 5.81 -15.88
CA THR A 232 1.24 5.99 -16.61
C THR A 232 0.13 5.21 -15.92
N VAL A 233 -0.79 5.88 -15.22
CA VAL A 233 -1.95 5.19 -14.64
C VAL A 233 -2.91 4.81 -15.75
N ALA A 234 -3.22 3.51 -15.86
CA ALA A 234 -4.06 2.97 -16.93
C ALA A 234 -5.55 3.22 -16.68
N GLY A 235 -5.97 3.23 -15.42
CA GLY A 235 -7.34 3.44 -15.01
C GLY A 235 -7.49 3.44 -13.50
N VAL A 236 -8.66 3.89 -13.04
CA VAL A 236 -9.10 3.80 -11.66
C VAL A 236 -10.52 3.26 -11.69
N SER A 237 -10.82 2.30 -10.82
CA SER A 237 -12.16 1.74 -10.70
C SER A 237 -12.47 1.44 -9.24
N ILE A 238 -13.76 1.36 -8.93
CA ILE A 238 -14.24 1.00 -7.60
C ILE A 238 -14.88 -0.38 -7.72
N GLY A 239 -14.28 -1.35 -7.05
CA GLY A 239 -14.75 -2.74 -6.96
C GLY A 239 -15.46 -3.01 -5.65
N TYR A 240 -16.11 -4.18 -5.57
CA TYR A 240 -16.58 -4.80 -4.35
C TYR A 240 -16.16 -6.27 -4.42
N ALA A 241 -15.48 -6.77 -3.39
CA ALA A 241 -14.91 -8.11 -3.36
C ALA A 241 -15.43 -8.88 -2.15
N LYS A 242 -15.88 -10.12 -2.37
CA LYS A 242 -16.37 -11.04 -1.33
C LYS A 242 -15.25 -11.71 -0.55
#